data_AF-A0A4Y2QC65-F1
#
_entry.id   AF-A0A4Y2QC65-F1
#
_cell.length_a   1.000
_cell.length_b   1.000
_cell.length_c   1.000
_cell.angle_alpha   90.00
_cell.angle_beta   90.00
_cell.angle_gamma   90.00
#
_symmetry.space_group_name_H-M   'P 1'
#
loop_
_entity.id
_entity.type
_entity.pdbx_description
1 polymer ?
#
loop_
_entity_poly.entity_id
_entity_poly.type
_entity_poly.pdbx_seq_one_letter_code
_entity_poly.pdbx_strand_id
1 'polypeptide(L)'
;MSGKLDFQPVWISITPFGHKSTPAGVGDFWQPTFSFPPGNTFSSSSANAGAASTQASNIPSSLDTFISTFTKAIHSSTVLSDAFDISQTSPQSYSDFVYHVIHEHLMSNGISDPRDIATFAAQPIVESFDVLTYPMLVRIKANAMGKYLLDEGILNDMNAASLASAFAKEMEKSAKRTVEKSFQESKFQALEDGYAGFLKAQGLYTREKLPVAAKYFGREIRLAGENFGRKPSS
;
A
#
# COMPACT_ATOMS: atom_id res chain seq x y z
N MET A 1 -3.35 -55.07 -28.13
CA MET A 1 -2.77 -54.70 -26.82
C MET A 1 -2.68 -53.18 -26.77
N SER A 2 -3.47 -52.60 -25.85
CA SER A 2 -3.28 -51.36 -25.09
C SER A 2 -2.82 -50.07 -25.80
N GLY A 3 -3.47 -48.92 -25.61
CA GLY A 3 -4.65 -48.55 -24.83
C GLY A 3 -4.85 -47.04 -24.99
N LYS A 4 -6.05 -46.61 -25.40
CA LYS A 4 -6.46 -45.21 -25.42
C LYS A 4 -6.65 -44.75 -23.97
N LEU A 5 -5.94 -43.69 -23.57
CA LEU A 5 -6.24 -42.96 -22.34
C LEU A 5 -7.37 -41.97 -22.65
N ASP A 6 -8.60 -42.37 -22.29
CA ASP A 6 -9.76 -41.49 -22.22
C ASP A 6 -9.60 -40.54 -21.04
N PHE A 7 -9.44 -39.24 -21.31
CA PHE A 7 -9.59 -38.20 -20.29
C PHE A 7 -11.03 -37.68 -20.36
N GLN A 8 -11.84 -38.11 -19.39
CA GLN A 8 -13.17 -37.57 -19.13
C GLN A 8 -13.03 -36.17 -18.48
N PRO A 9 -13.75 -35.13 -18.94
CA PRO A 9 -13.81 -33.87 -18.21
C PRO A 9 -14.66 -34.05 -16.94
N VAL A 10 -14.05 -33.79 -15.78
CA VAL A 10 -14.77 -33.75 -14.50
C VAL A 10 -15.55 -32.44 -14.43
N TRP A 11 -16.86 -32.53 -14.61
CA TRP A 11 -17.79 -31.43 -14.36
C TRP A 11 -18.05 -31.33 -12.85
N ILE A 12 -17.50 -30.31 -12.19
CA ILE A 12 -17.89 -29.96 -10.83
C ILE A 12 -19.15 -29.11 -10.92
N SER A 13 -20.31 -29.75 -10.73
CA SER A 13 -21.61 -29.11 -10.66
C SER A 13 -21.82 -28.53 -9.26
N ILE A 14 -21.78 -27.21 -9.12
CA ILE A 14 -22.18 -26.51 -7.89
C ILE A 14 -23.57 -25.93 -8.13
N THR A 15 -24.59 -26.56 -7.55
CA THR A 15 -25.95 -26.03 -7.48
C THR A 15 -26.00 -24.82 -6.54
N PRO A 16 -26.47 -23.64 -6.98
CA PRO A 16 -26.79 -22.56 -6.05
C PRO A 16 -28.14 -22.84 -5.38
N PHE A 17 -28.12 -22.96 -4.05
CA PHE A 17 -29.32 -22.86 -3.22
C PHE A 17 -29.95 -21.48 -3.42
N GLY A 18 -31.20 -21.47 -3.86
CA GLY A 18 -31.95 -20.24 -4.08
C GLY A 18 -32.27 -19.52 -2.78
N HIS A 19 -32.14 -18.19 -2.80
CA HIS A 19 -32.92 -17.32 -1.93
C HIS A 19 -33.42 -16.11 -2.72
N LYS A 20 -34.71 -15.83 -2.49
CA LYS A 20 -35.59 -14.84 -3.10
C LYS A 20 -34.97 -13.45 -3.28
N SER A 21 -35.28 -12.85 -4.42
CA SER A 21 -35.11 -11.41 -4.70
C SER A 21 -36.24 -10.56 -4.10
N THR A 22 -35.89 -9.29 -3.83
CA THR A 22 -36.68 -8.03 -3.69
C THR A 22 -37.02 -7.53 -2.27
N PRO A 23 -37.21 -6.20 -2.07
CA PRO A 23 -36.23 -5.12 -2.26
C PRO A 23 -36.26 -4.07 -1.10
N ALA A 24 -35.38 -3.05 -1.19
CA ALA A 24 -35.38 -1.79 -0.42
C ALA A 24 -34.87 -1.83 1.04
N GLY A 25 -33.83 -1.04 1.28
CA GLY A 25 -33.29 -0.72 2.59
C GLY A 25 -31.93 -0.07 2.44
N VAL A 26 -31.90 1.26 2.48
CA VAL A 26 -30.67 2.05 2.62
C VAL A 26 -30.03 1.62 3.94
N GLY A 27 -29.01 0.76 3.86
CA GLY A 27 -28.35 0.16 5.01
C GLY A 27 -27.08 0.93 5.35
N ASP A 28 -27.02 1.38 6.58
CA ASP A 28 -25.99 2.20 7.20
C ASP A 28 -24.56 1.84 6.80
N PHE A 29 -23.88 2.84 6.25
CA PHE A 29 -22.45 2.82 5.97
C PHE A 29 -21.70 2.72 7.31
N TRP A 30 -21.14 1.54 7.59
CA TRP A 30 -20.25 1.30 8.72
C TRP A 30 -19.13 2.36 8.74
N GLN A 31 -19.20 3.28 9.70
CA GLN A 31 -18.06 4.10 10.11
C GLN A 31 -17.39 3.42 11.29
N PRO A 32 -16.20 2.81 11.14
CA PRO A 32 -15.44 2.36 12.30
C PRO A 32 -14.95 3.59 13.08
N THR A 33 -15.51 3.79 14.28
CA THR A 33 -14.97 4.70 15.28
C THR A 33 -13.77 4.04 15.96
N PHE A 34 -12.57 4.48 15.58
CA PHE A 34 -11.34 4.03 16.23
C PHE A 34 -11.19 4.75 17.58
N SER A 35 -11.29 4.00 18.68
CA SER A 35 -10.85 4.48 20.00
C SER A 35 -9.33 4.30 20.12
N PHE A 36 -8.64 5.39 20.39
CA PHE A 36 -7.19 5.40 20.58
C PHE A 36 -6.85 5.35 22.09
N PRO A 37 -5.73 4.70 22.47
CA PRO A 37 -5.20 4.81 23.84
C PRO A 37 -4.82 6.27 24.17
N PRO A 38 -4.91 6.68 25.44
CA PRO A 38 -4.63 8.06 25.85
C PRO A 38 -3.18 8.42 25.52
N GLY A 39 -3.01 9.37 24.60
CA GLY A 39 -1.69 9.85 24.18
C GLY A 39 -1.70 10.75 22.95
N ASN A 40 -2.62 10.52 22.00
CA ASN A 40 -2.69 11.32 20.77
C ASN A 40 -4.12 11.84 20.52
N THR A 41 -4.48 12.97 21.13
CA THR A 41 -5.64 13.78 20.77
C THR A 41 -5.21 14.85 19.77
N PHE A 42 -5.64 14.77 18.51
CA PHE A 42 -5.61 15.91 17.60
C PHE A 42 -7.01 16.52 17.56
N SER A 43 -7.21 17.55 18.37
CA SER A 43 -8.44 18.34 18.38
C SER A 43 -8.53 19.17 17.11
N SER A 44 -9.63 19.00 16.37
CA SER A 44 -10.08 19.98 15.38
C SER A 44 -10.64 21.19 16.11
N SER A 45 -9.91 22.31 16.14
CA SER A 45 -10.51 23.60 16.50
C SER A 45 -9.72 24.76 15.93
N SER A 46 -10.39 25.53 15.06
CA SER A 46 -10.08 26.92 14.77
C SER A 46 -10.28 27.77 16.03
N ALA A 47 -9.20 28.37 16.58
CA ALA A 47 -9.14 29.71 17.20
C ALA A 47 -7.85 29.89 18.02
N ASN A 48 -7.40 31.15 18.08
CA ASN A 48 -6.16 31.69 18.61
C ASN A 48 -5.73 31.32 20.05
N ALA A 49 -4.40 31.39 20.21
CA ALA A 49 -3.58 31.80 21.37
C ALA A 49 -3.25 30.78 22.48
N GLY A 50 -1.94 30.64 22.74
CA GLY A 50 -1.38 30.09 23.97
C GLY A 50 -0.10 29.28 23.75
N ALA A 51 1.06 29.91 23.92
CA ALA A 51 2.36 29.25 23.83
C ALA A 51 2.56 28.20 24.94
N ALA A 52 2.83 26.96 24.55
CA ALA A 52 3.53 25.96 25.37
C ALA A 52 4.23 24.97 24.42
N SER A 53 5.55 25.07 24.31
CA SER A 53 6.38 24.19 23.47
C SER A 53 6.48 22.80 24.08
N THR A 54 5.54 21.93 23.73
CA THR A 54 5.81 20.50 23.61
C THR A 54 6.15 20.28 22.14
N GLN A 55 7.28 19.64 21.88
CA GLN A 55 7.79 19.36 20.53
C GLN A 55 6.88 18.31 19.88
N ALA A 56 5.65 18.71 19.53
CA ALA A 56 4.78 17.96 18.67
C ALA A 56 5.54 17.78 17.35
N SER A 57 5.74 16.54 16.94
CA SER A 57 6.23 16.23 15.61
C SER A 57 5.16 16.71 14.63
N ASN A 58 5.21 17.98 14.25
CA ASN A 58 4.23 18.59 13.36
C ASN A 58 4.42 17.97 11.98
N ILE A 59 3.62 16.95 11.69
CA ILE A 59 3.49 16.41 10.33
C ILE A 59 3.05 17.59 9.45
N PRO A 60 3.75 17.88 8.35
CA PRO A 60 3.35 18.94 7.43
C PRO A 60 1.91 18.73 6.95
N SER A 61 1.10 19.79 6.89
CA SER A 61 -0.30 19.72 6.46
C SER A 61 -0.46 19.09 5.07
N SER A 62 0.49 19.34 4.17
CA SER A 62 0.55 18.76 2.83
C SER A 62 0.70 17.24 2.88
N LEU A 63 1.53 16.72 3.78
CA LEU A 63 1.73 15.29 3.96
C LEU A 63 0.48 14.62 4.55
N ASP A 64 -0.14 15.23 5.56
CA ASP A 64 -1.39 14.73 6.14
C ASP A 64 -2.54 14.71 5.11
N THR A 65 -2.67 15.79 4.33
CA THR A 65 -3.65 15.89 3.22
C THR A 65 -3.40 14.81 2.17
N PHE A 66 -2.14 14.56 1.82
CA PHE A 66 -1.79 13.52 0.85
C PHE A 66 -2.20 12.13 1.36
N ILE A 67 -1.82 11.80 2.60
CA ILE A 67 -2.09 10.48 3.21
C ILE A 67 -3.59 10.25 3.35
N SER A 68 -4.33 11.23 3.87
CA SER A 68 -5.78 11.12 4.07
C SER A 68 -6.52 11.00 2.73
N THR A 69 -6.15 11.79 1.72
CA THR A 69 -6.76 11.73 0.39
C THR A 69 -6.49 10.40 -0.29
N PHE A 70 -5.25 9.91 -0.26
CA PHE A 70 -4.89 8.62 -0.85
C PHE A 70 -5.62 7.47 -0.17
N THR A 71 -5.61 7.43 1.17
CA THR A 71 -6.30 6.39 1.95
C THR A 71 -7.79 6.35 1.63
N LYS A 72 -8.44 7.52 1.55
CA LYS A 72 -9.85 7.63 1.16
C LYS A 72 -10.08 7.09 -0.25
N ALA A 73 -9.20 7.38 -1.20
CA ALA A 73 -9.29 6.89 -2.57
C ALA A 73 -9.17 5.35 -2.64
N ILE A 74 -8.23 4.75 -1.90
CA ILE A 74 -8.10 3.28 -1.81
C ILE A 74 -9.37 2.65 -1.26
N HIS A 75 -9.88 3.14 -0.12
CA HIS A 75 -11.08 2.58 0.52
C HIS A 75 -12.36 2.76 -0.30
N SER A 76 -12.39 3.73 -1.22
CA SER A 76 -13.53 3.96 -2.10
C SER A 76 -13.51 3.07 -3.36
N SER A 77 -12.42 2.33 -3.61
CA SER A 77 -12.26 1.46 -4.78
C SER A 77 -12.17 0.00 -4.35
N THR A 78 -13.13 -0.80 -4.82
CA THR A 78 -13.15 -2.25 -4.56
C THR A 78 -11.94 -2.94 -5.19
N VAL A 79 -11.52 -2.50 -6.38
CA VAL A 79 -10.35 -3.05 -7.08
C VAL A 79 -9.07 -2.80 -6.31
N LEU A 80 -8.90 -1.59 -5.77
CA LEU A 80 -7.73 -1.28 -4.94
C LEU A 80 -7.79 -2.00 -3.60
N SER A 81 -8.97 -2.07 -2.98
CA SER A 81 -9.16 -2.80 -1.74
C SER A 81 -8.73 -4.27 -1.88
N ASP A 82 -9.13 -4.92 -2.97
CA ASP A 82 -8.74 -6.31 -3.28
C ASP A 82 -7.24 -6.45 -3.61
N ALA A 83 -6.65 -5.47 -4.32
CA ALA A 83 -5.22 -5.50 -4.66
C ALA A 83 -4.31 -5.36 -3.42
N PHE A 84 -4.75 -4.65 -2.39
CA PHE A 84 -4.04 -4.49 -1.13
C PHE A 84 -4.33 -5.60 -0.10
N ASP A 85 -5.20 -6.56 -0.42
CA ASP A 85 -5.46 -7.71 0.45
C ASP A 85 -4.30 -8.71 0.37
N ILE A 86 -3.55 -8.80 1.46
CA ILE A 86 -2.41 -9.72 1.61
C ILE A 86 -2.73 -10.96 2.45
N SER A 87 -4.00 -11.20 2.80
CA SER A 87 -4.41 -12.23 3.75
C SER A 87 -3.98 -13.66 3.39
N GLN A 88 -3.75 -13.94 2.11
CA GLN A 88 -3.31 -15.24 1.59
C GLN A 88 -1.80 -15.31 1.30
N THR A 89 -1.02 -14.33 1.76
CA THR A 89 0.41 -14.23 1.49
C THR A 89 1.24 -14.58 2.72
N SER A 90 2.35 -15.30 2.52
CA SER A 90 3.31 -15.56 3.59
C SER A 90 4.32 -14.42 3.74
N PRO A 91 4.89 -14.18 4.95
CA PRO A 91 5.92 -13.18 5.15
C PRO A 91 7.09 -13.30 4.17
N GLN A 92 7.57 -14.53 3.95
CA GLN A 92 8.69 -14.80 3.08
C GLN A 92 8.35 -14.52 1.62
N SER A 93 7.18 -14.97 1.15
CA SER A 93 6.74 -14.71 -0.23
C SER A 93 6.63 -13.21 -0.52
N TYR A 94 6.13 -12.41 0.43
CA TYR A 94 6.05 -10.97 0.23
C TYR A 94 7.43 -10.30 0.25
N SER A 95 8.31 -10.73 1.16
CA SER A 95 9.69 -10.24 1.23
C SER A 95 10.47 -10.55 -0.06
N ASP A 96 10.38 -11.79 -0.55
CA ASP A 96 11.03 -12.22 -1.80
C ASP A 96 10.52 -11.43 -3.00
N PHE A 97 9.20 -11.25 -3.10
CA PHE A 97 8.58 -10.43 -4.14
C PHE A 97 9.14 -9.00 -4.13
N VAL A 98 9.14 -8.33 -2.96
CA VAL A 98 9.63 -6.95 -2.81
C VAL A 98 11.12 -6.85 -3.14
N TYR A 99 11.92 -7.85 -2.73
CA TYR A 99 13.33 -7.92 -3.09
C TYR A 99 13.52 -7.97 -4.60
N HIS A 100 12.82 -8.90 -5.27
CA HIS A 100 12.97 -9.12 -6.70
C HIS A 100 12.52 -7.93 -7.54
N VAL A 101 11.36 -7.34 -7.23
CA VAL A 101 10.81 -6.22 -8.02
C VAL A 101 11.67 -4.95 -7.88
N ILE A 102 12.18 -4.66 -6.67
CA ILE A 102 13.09 -3.53 -6.46
C ILE A 102 14.41 -3.79 -7.18
N HIS A 103 14.97 -5.00 -7.06
CA HIS A 103 16.19 -5.38 -7.74
C HIS A 103 16.06 -5.22 -9.26
N GLU A 104 14.99 -5.72 -9.86
CA GLU A 104 14.71 -5.62 -11.30
C GLU A 104 14.55 -4.18 -11.75
N HIS A 105 13.74 -3.39 -11.04
CA HIS A 105 13.53 -1.97 -11.35
C HIS A 105 14.83 -1.17 -11.28
N LEU A 106 15.70 -1.43 -10.30
CA LEU A 106 16.99 -0.74 -10.17
C LEU A 106 17.98 -1.18 -11.27
N MET A 107 18.09 -2.48 -11.57
CA MET A 107 18.91 -2.99 -12.68
C MET A 107 18.48 -2.36 -14.01
N SER A 108 17.18 -2.33 -14.28
CA SER A 108 16.61 -1.77 -15.51
C SER A 108 16.86 -0.27 -15.66
N ASN A 109 17.17 0.42 -14.55
CA ASN A 109 17.55 1.84 -14.53
C ASN A 109 19.07 2.05 -14.44
N GLY A 110 19.89 1.02 -14.69
CA GLY A 110 21.35 1.14 -14.77
C GLY A 110 22.08 1.14 -13.43
N ILE A 111 21.45 0.62 -12.37
CA ILE A 111 22.14 0.34 -11.10
C ILE A 111 22.76 -1.05 -11.18
N SER A 112 24.09 -1.13 -11.18
CA SER A 112 24.81 -2.39 -11.39
C SER A 112 24.79 -3.34 -10.19
N ASP A 113 24.62 -2.82 -8.98
CA ASP A 113 24.52 -3.62 -7.76
C ASP A 113 23.42 -3.07 -6.84
N PRO A 114 22.16 -3.49 -7.03
CA PRO A 114 21.03 -3.00 -6.25
C PRO A 114 20.76 -3.80 -4.97
N ARG A 115 21.58 -4.82 -4.67
CA ARG A 115 21.31 -5.81 -3.62
C ARG A 115 21.06 -5.18 -2.26
N ASP A 116 21.91 -4.23 -1.85
CA ASP A 116 21.79 -3.56 -0.54
C ASP A 116 20.46 -2.81 -0.40
N ILE A 117 19.98 -2.17 -1.48
CA ILE A 117 18.73 -1.40 -1.45
C ILE A 117 17.53 -2.35 -1.44
N ALA A 118 17.56 -3.39 -2.27
CA ALA A 118 16.52 -4.42 -2.30
C ALA A 118 16.40 -5.14 -0.95
N THR A 119 17.53 -5.56 -0.36
CA THR A 119 17.57 -6.16 0.97
C THR A 119 17.06 -5.18 2.04
N PHE A 120 17.50 -3.92 2.01
CA PHE A 120 17.06 -2.91 2.98
C PHE A 120 15.53 -2.72 3.00
N ALA A 121 14.89 -2.82 1.84
CA ALA A 121 13.43 -2.69 1.71
C ALA A 121 12.67 -3.98 2.04
N ALA A 122 13.20 -5.15 1.67
CA ALA A 122 12.54 -6.43 1.84
C ALA A 122 12.67 -7.04 3.25
N GLN A 123 13.84 -6.88 3.89
CA GLN A 123 14.14 -7.53 5.17
C GLN A 123 13.15 -7.18 6.30
N PRO A 124 12.71 -5.92 6.48
CA PRO A 124 11.75 -5.56 7.54
C PRO A 124 10.37 -6.23 7.42
N ILE A 125 10.01 -6.74 6.24
CA ILE A 125 8.71 -7.36 5.98
C ILE A 125 8.53 -8.60 6.84
N VAL A 126 9.55 -9.48 6.89
CA VAL A 126 9.48 -10.73 7.65
C VAL A 126 9.33 -10.45 9.15
N GLU A 127 10.05 -9.45 9.65
CA GLU A 127 10.06 -9.05 11.06
C GLU A 127 8.77 -8.35 11.50
N SER A 128 8.08 -7.69 10.56
CA SER A 128 6.93 -6.84 10.84
C SER A 128 5.63 -7.38 10.27
N PHE A 129 5.61 -8.59 9.71
CA PHE A 129 4.49 -9.05 8.88
C PHE A 129 3.15 -9.06 9.62
N ASP A 130 3.15 -9.44 10.90
CA ASP A 130 1.95 -9.48 11.75
C ASP A 130 1.22 -8.12 11.84
N VAL A 131 1.95 -7.00 11.64
CA VAL A 131 1.37 -5.65 11.69
C VAL A 131 1.02 -5.09 10.30
N LEU A 132 1.42 -5.75 9.21
CA LEU A 132 1.18 -5.34 7.82
C LEU A 132 -0.26 -5.61 7.35
N THR A 133 -1.23 -5.28 8.20
CA THR A 133 -2.66 -5.32 7.85
C THR A 133 -2.98 -4.40 6.66
N TYR A 134 -4.12 -4.63 6.00
CA TYR A 134 -4.60 -3.80 4.90
C TYR A 134 -4.50 -2.27 5.17
N PRO A 135 -5.03 -1.73 6.30
CA PRO A 135 -4.90 -0.31 6.60
C PRO A 135 -3.45 0.14 6.79
N MET A 136 -2.59 -0.73 7.34
CA MET A 136 -1.18 -0.43 7.55
C MET A 136 -0.41 -0.34 6.24
N LEU A 137 -0.63 -1.25 5.30
CA LEU A 137 0.03 -1.22 3.99
C LEU A 137 -0.36 0.01 3.18
N VAL A 138 -1.64 0.39 3.19
CA VAL A 138 -2.12 1.63 2.55
C VAL A 138 -1.37 2.83 3.14
N ARG A 139 -1.26 2.89 4.47
CA ARG A 139 -0.55 3.96 5.17
C ARG A 139 0.96 3.97 4.88
N ILE A 140 1.61 2.80 4.87
CA ILE A 140 3.04 2.66 4.54
C ILE A 140 3.32 3.22 3.15
N LYS A 141 2.53 2.81 2.13
CA LYS A 141 2.72 3.30 0.76
C LYS A 141 2.42 4.80 0.64
N ALA A 142 1.38 5.29 1.33
CA ALA A 142 1.05 6.71 1.37
C ALA A 142 2.15 7.56 2.02
N ASN A 143 2.67 7.13 3.19
CA ASN A 143 3.76 7.80 3.88
C ASN A 143 5.04 7.79 3.05
N ALA A 144 5.40 6.63 2.49
CA ALA A 144 6.63 6.47 1.74
C ALA A 144 6.64 7.40 0.51
N MET A 145 5.56 7.39 -0.27
CA MET A 145 5.43 8.29 -1.42
C MET A 145 5.32 9.76 -0.99
N GLY A 146 4.48 10.07 0.00
CA GLY A 146 4.24 11.44 0.45
C GLY A 146 5.50 12.10 1.00
N LYS A 147 6.25 11.42 1.87
CA LYS A 147 7.53 11.91 2.41
C LYS A 147 8.58 12.06 1.31
N TYR A 148 8.65 11.10 0.39
CA TYR A 148 9.56 11.19 -0.74
C TYR A 148 9.26 12.41 -1.62
N LEU A 149 8.00 12.62 -2.00
CA LEU A 149 7.58 13.78 -2.79
C LEU A 149 7.81 15.11 -2.06
N LEU A 150 7.65 15.12 -0.73
CA LEU A 150 7.92 16.30 0.09
C LEU A 150 9.41 16.66 0.07
N ASP A 151 10.28 15.67 0.26
CA ASP A 151 11.73 15.88 0.28
C ASP A 151 12.29 16.21 -1.12
N GLU A 152 11.63 15.76 -2.19
CA GLU A 152 11.90 16.18 -3.58
C GLU A 152 11.34 17.59 -3.90
N GLY A 153 10.65 18.24 -2.96
CA GLY A 153 10.05 19.57 -3.16
C GLY A 153 8.83 19.58 -4.09
N ILE A 154 8.27 18.41 -4.40
CA ILE A 154 7.11 18.25 -5.29
C ILE A 154 5.81 18.40 -4.50
N LEU A 155 5.72 17.82 -3.30
CA LEU A 155 4.52 17.88 -2.48
C LEU A 155 4.42 19.21 -1.71
N ASN A 156 3.29 19.89 -1.85
CA ASN A 156 2.96 21.10 -1.08
C ASN A 156 1.45 21.19 -0.83
N ASP A 157 1.02 22.18 -0.05
CA ASP A 157 -0.39 22.32 0.35
C ASP A 157 -1.34 22.54 -0.83
N MET A 158 -0.85 23.08 -1.94
CA MET A 158 -1.68 23.37 -3.12
C MET A 158 -1.95 22.12 -3.97
N ASN A 159 -1.07 21.12 -3.94
CA ASN A 159 -1.14 19.97 -4.83
C ASN A 159 -1.30 18.61 -4.13
N ALA A 160 -1.25 18.56 -2.80
CA ALA A 160 -1.26 17.32 -2.03
C ALA A 160 -2.44 16.39 -2.37
N ALA A 161 -3.67 16.90 -2.35
CA ALA A 161 -4.85 16.10 -2.67
C ALA A 161 -4.85 15.60 -4.13
N SER A 162 -4.42 16.45 -5.06
CA SER A 162 -4.34 16.12 -6.49
C SER A 162 -3.27 15.06 -6.77
N LEU A 163 -2.10 15.16 -6.15
CA LEU A 163 -1.03 14.16 -6.26
C LEU A 163 -1.44 12.82 -5.64
N ALA A 164 -2.06 12.85 -4.45
CA ALA A 164 -2.59 11.64 -3.81
C ALA A 164 -3.64 10.94 -4.69
N SER A 165 -4.55 11.71 -5.28
CA SER A 165 -5.55 11.19 -6.20
C SER A 165 -4.94 10.63 -7.49
N ALA A 166 -3.93 11.30 -8.05
CA ALA A 166 -3.20 10.82 -9.22
C ALA A 166 -2.45 9.51 -8.92
N PHE A 167 -1.85 9.40 -7.74
CA PHE A 167 -1.18 8.19 -7.29
C PHE A 167 -2.15 7.02 -7.16
N ALA A 168 -3.29 7.21 -6.48
CA ALA A 168 -4.33 6.20 -6.37
C ALA A 168 -4.87 5.78 -7.76
N LYS A 169 -5.05 6.72 -8.69
CA LYS A 169 -5.50 6.44 -10.06
C LYS A 169 -4.51 5.58 -10.85
N GLU A 170 -3.20 5.84 -10.76
CA GLU A 170 -2.20 5.00 -11.43
C GLU A 170 -2.16 3.59 -10.84
N MET A 171 -2.30 3.45 -9.50
CA MET A 171 -2.50 2.15 -8.87
C MET A 171 -3.76 1.44 -9.36
N GLU A 172 -4.88 2.14 -9.47
CA GLU A 172 -6.15 1.55 -9.88
C GLU A 172 -6.10 1.08 -11.34
N LYS A 173 -5.53 1.91 -12.21
CA LYS A 173 -5.29 1.58 -13.62
C LYS A 173 -4.41 0.34 -13.76
N SER A 174 -3.39 0.22 -12.91
CA SER A 174 -2.54 -0.96 -12.88
C SER A 174 -3.29 -2.20 -12.39
N ALA A 175 -3.96 -2.11 -11.24
CA ALA A 175 -4.78 -3.18 -10.68
C ALA A 175 -5.82 -3.70 -11.70
N LYS A 176 -6.55 -2.80 -12.38
CA LYS A 176 -7.52 -3.16 -13.42
C LYS A 176 -6.93 -3.96 -14.59
N ARG A 177 -5.65 -3.75 -14.94
CA ARG A 177 -4.97 -4.51 -16.01
C ARG A 177 -4.53 -5.90 -15.59
N THR A 178 -4.38 -6.12 -14.28
CA THR A 178 -3.74 -7.32 -13.75
C THR A 178 -4.74 -8.31 -13.11
N VAL A 179 -5.98 -7.87 -12.86
CA VAL A 179 -7.11 -8.69 -12.33
C VAL A 179 -7.46 -9.89 -13.22
N GLU A 180 -6.96 -9.97 -14.46
CA GLU A 180 -7.13 -11.14 -15.34
C GLU A 180 -6.29 -12.38 -14.94
N LYS A 181 -5.39 -12.29 -13.95
CA LYS A 181 -4.53 -13.41 -13.52
C LYS A 181 -4.66 -13.67 -12.03
N SER A 182 -5.35 -14.75 -11.66
CA SER A 182 -5.78 -15.15 -10.30
C SER A 182 -4.68 -15.56 -9.30
N PHE A 183 -3.50 -14.92 -9.32
CA PHE A 183 -2.39 -15.20 -8.40
C PHE A 183 -2.09 -13.98 -7.52
N GLN A 184 -1.72 -14.20 -6.25
CA GLN A 184 -1.38 -13.14 -5.29
C GLN A 184 -0.21 -12.26 -5.78
N GLU A 185 0.77 -12.87 -6.45
CA GLU A 185 1.87 -12.15 -7.11
C GLU A 185 1.38 -11.13 -8.14
N SER A 186 0.29 -11.42 -8.85
CA SER A 186 -0.31 -10.48 -9.79
C SER A 186 -0.81 -9.22 -9.07
N LYS A 187 -1.41 -9.36 -7.88
CA LYS A 187 -1.88 -8.20 -7.09
C LYS A 187 -0.70 -7.33 -6.66
N PHE A 188 0.36 -7.95 -6.15
CA PHE A 188 1.57 -7.24 -5.77
C PHE A 188 2.22 -6.53 -6.95
N GLN A 189 2.37 -7.23 -8.08
CA GLN A 189 2.90 -6.64 -9.31
C GLN A 189 2.07 -5.45 -9.75
N ALA A 190 0.74 -5.54 -9.66
CA ALA A 190 -0.12 -4.42 -10.02
C ALA A 190 0.10 -3.18 -9.15
N LEU A 191 0.27 -3.36 -7.85
CA LEU A 191 0.55 -2.25 -6.94
C LEU A 191 1.93 -1.62 -7.21
N GLU A 192 2.94 -2.43 -7.47
CA GLU A 192 4.28 -1.94 -7.81
C GLU A 192 4.33 -1.25 -9.18
N ASP A 193 3.66 -1.81 -10.18
CA ASP A 193 3.51 -1.18 -11.50
C ASP A 193 2.78 0.16 -11.42
N GLY A 194 1.78 0.28 -10.53
CA GLY A 194 1.11 1.54 -10.23
C GLY A 194 2.03 2.55 -9.55
N TYR A 195 2.86 2.09 -8.61
CA TYR A 195 3.87 2.91 -7.95
C TYR A 195 4.92 3.43 -8.93
N ALA A 196 5.50 2.54 -9.74
CA ALA A 196 6.44 2.88 -10.79
C ALA A 196 5.80 3.79 -11.85
N GLY A 197 4.55 3.54 -12.22
CA GLY A 197 3.79 4.38 -13.15
C GLY A 197 3.64 5.82 -12.66
N PHE A 198 3.30 6.00 -11.38
CA PHE A 198 3.25 7.32 -10.78
C PHE A 198 4.61 8.00 -10.73
N LEU A 199 5.68 7.30 -10.32
CA LEU A 199 7.05 7.84 -10.35
C LEU A 199 7.46 8.28 -11.76
N LYS A 200 7.13 7.51 -12.79
CA LYS A 200 7.38 7.87 -14.21
C LYS A 200 6.63 9.15 -14.58
N ALA A 201 5.36 9.27 -14.19
CA ALA A 201 4.55 10.46 -14.46
C ALA A 201 5.10 11.72 -13.78
N GLN A 202 5.77 11.58 -12.62
CA GLN A 202 6.43 12.69 -11.93
C GLN A 202 7.88 12.92 -12.37
N GLY A 203 8.42 12.15 -13.33
CA GLY A 203 9.84 12.25 -13.72
C GLY A 203 10.81 11.79 -12.63
N LEU A 204 10.35 10.94 -11.71
CA LEU A 204 11.11 10.42 -10.56
C LEU A 204 11.63 9.00 -10.80
N TYR A 205 11.22 8.35 -11.89
CA TYR A 205 11.69 7.02 -12.26
C TYR A 205 13.01 7.12 -13.03
N THR A 206 14.07 7.50 -12.32
CA THR A 206 15.43 7.65 -12.87
C THR A 206 16.43 6.88 -12.02
N ARG A 207 17.64 6.69 -12.57
CA ARG A 207 18.75 6.01 -11.90
C ARG A 207 19.08 6.62 -10.53
N GLU A 208 18.99 7.94 -10.40
CA GLU A 208 19.37 8.68 -9.19
C GLU A 208 18.27 8.62 -8.12
N LYS A 209 17.01 8.62 -8.57
CA LYS A 209 15.84 8.85 -7.71
C LYS A 209 15.15 7.57 -7.25
N LEU A 210 15.12 6.55 -8.10
CA LEU A 210 14.49 5.27 -7.80
C LEU A 210 15.10 4.54 -6.59
N PRO A 211 16.44 4.51 -6.39
CA PRO A 211 17.05 4.02 -5.15
C PRO A 211 16.54 4.71 -3.89
N VAL A 212 16.30 6.02 -3.97
CA VAL A 212 15.86 6.84 -2.83
C VAL A 212 14.42 6.49 -2.50
N ALA A 213 13.53 6.44 -3.49
CA ALA A 213 12.13 6.04 -3.31
C ALA A 213 12.00 4.65 -2.64
N ALA A 214 12.79 3.67 -3.08
CA ALA A 214 12.81 2.33 -2.48
C ALA A 214 13.20 2.35 -0.99
N LYS A 215 14.13 3.24 -0.59
CA LYS A 215 14.51 3.41 0.82
C LYS A 215 13.39 4.03 1.67
N TYR A 216 12.56 4.91 1.13
CA TYR A 216 11.38 5.40 1.86
C TYR A 216 10.42 4.26 2.18
N PHE A 217 10.15 3.38 1.21
CA PHE A 217 9.30 2.21 1.43
C PHE A 217 9.84 1.30 2.53
N GLY A 218 11.11 0.90 2.45
CA GLY A 218 11.76 0.07 3.46
C GLY A 218 11.78 0.70 4.86
N ARG A 219 11.96 2.02 4.94
CA ARG A 219 11.92 2.77 6.19
C ARG A 219 10.53 2.74 6.83
N GLU A 220 9.48 2.96 6.05
CA GLU A 220 8.10 2.97 6.58
C GLU A 220 7.66 1.59 7.09
N ILE A 221 8.08 0.49 6.44
CA ILE A 221 7.82 -0.86 6.95
C ILE A 221 8.50 -1.07 8.30
N ARG A 222 9.78 -0.71 8.41
CA ARG A 222 10.53 -0.83 9.67
C ARG A 222 9.91 0.00 10.78
N LEU A 223 9.51 1.24 10.49
CA LEU A 223 8.80 2.10 11.44
C LEU A 223 7.46 1.49 11.87
N ALA A 224 6.73 0.81 10.98
CA ALA A 224 5.51 0.12 11.37
C ALA A 224 5.81 -1.04 12.33
N GLY A 225 6.83 -1.85 12.06
CA GLY A 225 7.29 -2.91 12.97
C GLY A 225 7.73 -2.39 14.33
N GLU A 226 8.51 -1.31 14.36
CA GLU A 226 8.99 -0.71 15.62
C GLU A 226 7.86 -0.15 16.49
N ASN A 227 6.87 0.50 15.86
CA ASN A 227 5.78 1.17 16.57
C ASN A 227 4.64 0.23 16.98
N PHE A 228 4.40 -0.85 16.22
CA PHE A 228 3.23 -1.72 16.42
C PHE A 228 3.60 -3.18 16.67
N GLY A 229 4.84 -3.59 16.41
CA GLY A 229 5.31 -4.98 16.49
C GLY A 229 5.90 -5.38 17.84
N ARG A 230 6.20 -4.43 18.75
CA ARG A 230 6.61 -4.79 20.12
C ARG A 230 5.42 -5.32 20.91
N LYS A 231 5.34 -6.65 21.06
CA LYS A 231 4.59 -7.24 22.17
C LYS A 231 5.25 -6.76 23.47
N PRO A 232 4.49 -6.28 24.48
CA PRO A 232 5.06 -6.05 25.79
C PRO A 232 5.63 -7.39 26.28
N SER A 233 6.91 -7.40 26.63
CA SER A 233 7.55 -8.52 27.30
C SER A 233 6.80 -8.76 28.60
N SER A 234 5.98 -9.83 28.63
CA SER A 234 5.37 -10.38 29.84
C SER A 234 6.41 -11.16 30.64
#